data_AF-A0A834Y6Z7-F1
#
_entry.id   AF-A0A834Y6Z7-F1
#
_cell.length_a   1.000
_cell.length_b   1.000
_cell.length_c   1.000
_cell.angle_alpha   90.00
_cell.angle_beta   90.00
_cell.angle_gamma   90.00
#
_symmetry.space_group_name_H-M   'P 1'
#
loop_
_entity.id
_entity.type
_entity.pdbx_description
1 polymer ?
#
loop_
_entity_poly.entity_id
_entity_poly.type
_entity_poly.pdbx_seq_one_letter_code
_entity_poly.pdbx_strand_id
1 'polypeptide(L)'
;MSIPALRTSHCMLEPPLSSDELQHFTTTSPVHPTLRTADGKLIVNDRTILTGIPDNIIATSASTSGPVDGIFIGVVFLKSQSRHVVSLGTLRDVRFMACFRCKVWWMTQIMGNQGRDIPFETQFLLIETKNGSHLESDDGNEDNQIVYTVFLPIIEGPFRASLQGNSKDELELCFESGDTETKSSSLTRSLFISSGTDPFITVNDAIRAVKIHLNTFRQRHEKTLPGIVDYFGWCTWDAFYEEVTQEGVEAGLESLLAGGTPPKFVIIDDGWQSVGGDPQEDEIEQNEKKSQPLLRLTGIKENVKFINKDDPTVGIKSIVNIAKEKYGLKYVYMWHAITGYWGGVRPGVEGMEEYGSKMQYPTLSPVWCRITQDGRLNQLCCRE
;
A
#
# COMPACT_ATOMS: atom_id res chain seq x y z
N MET A 1 -26.73 -40.34 -0.43
CA MET A 1 -25.40 -40.20 0.22
C MET A 1 -25.51 -39.07 1.21
N SER A 2 -25.50 -39.42 2.50
CA SER A 2 -25.74 -38.50 3.61
C SER A 2 -24.42 -37.85 4.04
N ILE A 3 -24.40 -36.52 4.12
CA ILE A 3 -23.25 -35.75 4.61
C ILE A 3 -23.32 -35.76 6.15
N PRO A 4 -22.26 -36.19 6.88
CA PRO A 4 -22.30 -36.22 8.32
C PRO A 4 -22.13 -34.82 8.92
N ALA A 5 -22.90 -34.54 9.97
CA ALA A 5 -22.88 -33.30 10.75
C ALA A 5 -21.54 -33.11 11.49
N LEU A 6 -20.93 -31.94 11.33
CA LEU A 6 -19.80 -31.49 12.15
C LEU A 6 -20.28 -31.21 13.59
N ARG A 7 -19.77 -31.98 14.55
CA ARG A 7 -19.86 -31.67 15.98
C ARG A 7 -18.97 -30.46 16.28
N THR A 8 -19.56 -29.41 16.84
CA THR A 8 -18.82 -28.29 17.44
C THR A 8 -18.18 -28.74 18.75
N SER A 9 -16.85 -28.83 18.79
CA SER A 9 -16.11 -28.87 20.05
C SER A 9 -16.06 -27.46 20.61
N HIS A 10 -16.66 -27.23 21.78
CA HIS A 10 -16.49 -26.00 22.55
C HIS A 10 -15.00 -25.85 22.92
N CYS A 11 -14.33 -24.90 22.29
CA CYS A 11 -13.06 -24.39 22.78
C CYS A 11 -13.38 -23.48 23.96
N MET A 12 -13.28 -24.02 25.17
CA MET A 12 -13.30 -23.21 26.40
C MET A 12 -12.06 -22.33 26.36
N LEU A 13 -12.26 -21.02 26.21
CA LEU A 13 -11.19 -20.03 26.39
C LEU A 13 -10.78 -20.09 27.87
N GLU A 14 -9.54 -20.47 28.15
CA GLU A 14 -8.98 -20.33 29.49
C GLU A 14 -8.95 -18.84 29.89
N PRO A 15 -9.24 -18.51 31.15
CA PRO A 15 -9.19 -17.13 31.63
C PRO A 15 -7.74 -16.60 31.57
N PRO A 16 -7.55 -15.28 31.39
CA PRO A 16 -6.22 -14.68 31.40
C PRO A 16 -5.54 -14.89 32.76
N LEU A 17 -4.25 -15.22 32.71
CA LEU A 17 -3.38 -15.40 33.88
C LEU A 17 -3.45 -14.18 34.82
N SER A 18 -3.37 -14.44 36.12
CA SER A 18 -3.44 -13.37 37.12
C SER A 18 -2.19 -12.49 37.09
N SER A 19 -2.31 -11.24 37.53
CA SER A 19 -1.20 -10.26 37.57
C SER A 19 0.04 -10.73 38.33
N ASP A 20 -0.11 -11.73 39.20
CA ASP A 20 0.95 -12.26 40.05
C ASP A 20 1.76 -13.37 39.34
N GLU A 21 1.22 -14.03 38.32
CA GLU A 21 1.96 -15.03 37.50
C GLU A 21 2.89 -14.38 36.46
N LEU A 22 2.67 -13.10 36.15
CA LEU A 22 3.53 -12.31 35.25
C LEU A 22 4.85 -11.85 35.90
N GLN A 23 5.01 -11.97 37.22
CA GLN A 23 6.19 -11.47 37.96
C GLN A 23 7.30 -12.51 38.20
N HIS A 24 7.19 -13.73 37.65
CA HIS A 24 8.21 -14.78 37.84
C HIS A 24 8.96 -15.24 36.59
N PHE A 25 8.82 -14.54 35.45
CA PHE A 25 9.77 -14.67 34.36
C PHE A 25 10.97 -13.76 34.61
N THR A 26 12.05 -14.39 35.05
CA THR A 26 13.40 -13.84 35.21
C THR A 26 13.82 -12.97 34.02
N THR A 27 14.35 -11.81 34.34
CA THR A 27 14.98 -10.83 33.45
C THR A 27 16.15 -11.43 32.67
N THR A 28 15.89 -11.94 31.46
CA THR A 28 16.86 -11.93 30.37
C THR A 28 16.37 -10.90 29.38
N SER A 29 17.03 -9.74 29.32
CA SER A 29 16.78 -8.78 28.23
C SER A 29 16.99 -9.53 26.90
N PRO A 30 16.04 -9.51 25.95
CA PRO A 30 16.27 -10.11 24.65
C PRO A 30 17.54 -9.50 24.04
N VAL A 31 18.47 -10.36 23.61
CA VAL A 31 19.69 -9.92 22.91
C VAL A 31 19.23 -9.33 21.57
N HIS A 32 19.15 -8.00 21.49
CA HIS A 32 18.81 -7.32 20.26
C HIS A 32 19.96 -7.43 19.27
N PRO A 33 19.71 -7.80 18.01
CA PRO A 33 20.78 -7.86 17.03
C PRO A 33 21.45 -6.49 16.84
N THR A 34 22.77 -6.43 16.95
CA THR A 34 23.55 -5.19 16.78
C THR A 34 23.64 -4.84 15.30
N LEU A 35 23.12 -3.68 14.93
CA LEU A 35 23.13 -3.13 13.58
C LEU A 35 24.16 -2.00 13.47
N ARG A 36 25.12 -2.12 12.55
CA ARG A 36 26.16 -1.08 12.35
C ARG A 36 26.63 -0.98 10.91
N THR A 37 27.08 0.21 10.52
CA THR A 37 27.87 0.42 9.30
C THR A 37 29.34 0.58 9.68
N ALA A 38 30.22 -0.23 9.09
CA ALA A 38 31.66 -0.20 9.34
C ALA A 38 32.43 -0.73 8.13
N ASP A 39 33.57 -0.12 7.80
CA ASP A 39 34.47 -0.56 6.71
C ASP A 39 33.76 -0.79 5.35
N GLY A 40 32.83 0.11 5.00
CA GLY A 40 32.04 -0.01 3.77
C GLY A 40 31.07 -1.19 3.77
N LYS A 41 30.62 -1.66 4.93
CA LYS A 41 29.69 -2.78 5.09
C LYS A 41 28.51 -2.44 5.99
N LEU A 42 27.36 -3.05 5.73
CA LEU A 42 26.24 -3.11 6.67
C LEU A 42 26.30 -4.46 7.38
N ILE A 43 26.44 -4.43 8.69
CA ILE A 43 26.67 -5.60 9.52
C ILE A 43 25.53 -5.73 10.55
N VAL A 44 24.94 -6.92 10.64
CA VAL A 44 23.92 -7.31 11.62
C VAL A 44 24.40 -8.54 12.35
N ASN A 45 24.64 -8.46 13.67
CA ASN A 45 25.19 -9.58 14.47
C ASN A 45 26.42 -10.25 13.82
N ASP A 46 27.37 -9.41 13.39
CA ASP A 46 28.61 -9.81 12.70
C ASP A 46 28.40 -10.45 11.31
N ARG A 47 27.16 -10.47 10.81
CA ARG A 47 26.81 -10.90 9.45
C ARG A 47 26.79 -9.71 8.52
N THR A 48 27.55 -9.80 7.43
CA THR A 48 27.57 -8.75 6.41
C THR A 48 26.39 -8.93 5.46
N ILE A 49 25.52 -7.91 5.38
CA ILE A 49 24.37 -7.88 4.46
C ILE A 49 24.74 -7.13 3.17
N LEU A 50 25.39 -5.97 3.30
CA LEU A 50 25.83 -5.16 2.17
C LEU A 50 27.33 -4.95 2.24
N THR A 51 27.99 -4.96 1.08
CA THR A 51 29.42 -4.64 0.92
C THR A 51 29.63 -3.52 -0.08
N GLY A 52 30.66 -2.70 0.12
CA GLY A 52 30.95 -1.58 -0.77
C GLY A 52 29.97 -0.42 -0.60
N ILE A 53 29.51 -0.17 0.63
CA ILE A 53 28.69 1.00 0.97
C ILE A 53 29.51 2.27 0.68
N PRO A 54 29.00 3.19 -0.15
CA PRO A 54 29.69 4.45 -0.44
C PRO A 54 29.82 5.37 0.79
N ASP A 55 30.90 6.18 0.82
CA ASP A 55 31.19 7.10 1.93
C ASP A 55 30.15 8.22 2.11
N ASN A 56 29.34 8.51 1.08
CA ASN A 56 28.29 9.52 1.15
C ASN A 56 26.97 9.00 1.76
N ILE A 57 26.91 7.71 2.14
CA ILE A 57 25.79 7.14 2.88
C ILE A 57 25.88 7.56 4.36
N ILE A 58 24.83 8.22 4.82
CA ILE A 58 24.67 8.67 6.21
C ILE A 58 23.83 7.62 6.94
N ALA A 59 24.40 7.05 8.01
CA ALA A 59 23.67 6.21 8.95
C ALA A 59 23.48 6.96 10.27
N THR A 60 22.23 7.16 10.67
CA THR A 60 21.88 7.82 11.93
C THR A 60 21.14 6.86 12.85
N SER A 61 21.58 6.72 14.10
CA SER A 61 20.89 5.90 15.10
C SER A 61 19.42 6.32 15.26
N ALA A 62 18.55 5.32 15.40
CA ALA A 62 17.13 5.48 15.71
C ALA A 62 16.83 5.36 17.21
N SER A 63 17.85 5.45 18.08
CA SER A 63 17.70 5.33 19.55
C SER A 63 16.66 6.27 20.17
N THR A 64 16.39 7.42 19.57
CA THR A 64 15.34 8.36 20.00
C THR A 64 13.95 8.02 19.47
N SER A 65 13.83 7.04 18.57
CA SER A 65 12.60 6.68 17.86
C SER A 65 11.91 5.44 18.42
N GLY A 66 12.32 4.94 19.60
CA GLY A 66 11.67 3.83 20.29
C GLY A 66 12.66 2.80 20.85
N PRO A 67 12.16 1.68 21.40
CA PRO A 67 13.00 0.66 22.05
C PRO A 67 13.77 -0.23 21.07
N VAL A 68 13.70 0.04 19.76
CA VAL A 68 14.23 -0.82 18.70
C VAL A 68 15.60 -0.31 18.29
N ASP A 69 16.60 -1.19 18.31
CA ASP A 69 17.90 -0.89 17.72
C ASP A 69 17.77 -0.87 16.19
N GLY A 70 18.08 0.29 15.61
CA GLY A 70 17.80 0.58 14.21
C GLY A 70 18.56 1.81 13.73
N ILE A 71 18.69 1.95 12.42
CA ILE A 71 19.34 3.09 11.78
C ILE A 71 18.46 3.67 10.69
N PHE A 72 18.52 4.98 10.56
CA PHE A 72 18.05 5.70 9.38
C PHE A 72 19.21 5.87 8.41
N ILE A 73 18.96 5.54 7.15
CA ILE A 73 19.86 5.74 6.03
C ILE A 73 19.37 6.92 5.20
N GLY A 74 20.33 7.76 4.80
CA GLY A 74 20.10 8.84 3.85
C GLY A 74 21.40 9.32 3.21
N VAL A 75 21.31 10.33 2.37
CA VAL A 75 22.41 10.82 1.51
C VAL A 75 22.31 12.33 1.33
N VAL A 76 23.48 12.98 1.24
CA VAL A 76 23.62 14.35 0.75
C VAL A 76 24.21 14.31 -0.66
N PHE A 77 23.56 14.99 -1.58
CA PHE A 77 23.90 15.05 -2.99
C PHE A 77 24.52 16.41 -3.34
N LEU A 78 25.39 16.43 -4.35
CA LEU A 78 26.04 17.67 -4.82
C LEU A 78 25.06 18.61 -5.54
N LYS A 79 23.97 18.07 -6.10
CA LYS A 79 22.98 18.83 -6.90
C LYS A 79 21.60 18.61 -6.34
N SER A 80 20.78 19.65 -6.39
CA SER A 80 19.35 19.55 -6.08
C SER A 80 18.58 19.01 -7.28
N GLN A 81 17.82 17.93 -7.08
CA GLN A 81 17.01 17.29 -8.11
C GLN A 81 15.70 16.77 -7.51
N SER A 82 14.69 16.57 -8.36
CA SER A 82 13.41 15.93 -8.02
C SER A 82 13.49 14.41 -7.95
N ARG A 83 14.63 13.85 -8.40
CA ARG A 83 14.91 12.43 -8.38
C ARG A 83 16.39 12.16 -8.11
N HIS A 84 16.68 11.24 -7.20
CA HIS A 84 18.03 10.73 -6.93
C HIS A 84 18.04 9.21 -6.92
N VAL A 85 19.19 8.63 -7.27
CA VAL A 85 19.47 7.19 -7.12
C VAL A 85 20.89 7.05 -6.59
N VAL A 86 21.06 6.22 -5.57
CA VAL A 86 22.36 5.96 -4.95
C VAL A 86 22.49 4.49 -4.61
N SER A 87 23.68 3.92 -4.83
CA SER A 87 23.99 2.55 -4.41
C SER A 87 24.16 2.50 -2.89
N LEU A 88 23.53 1.53 -2.24
CA LEU A 88 23.75 1.16 -0.85
C LEU A 88 24.81 0.04 -0.72
N GLY A 89 25.44 -0.37 -1.82
CA GLY A 89 26.38 -1.47 -1.87
C GLY A 89 25.82 -2.74 -2.50
N THR A 90 26.67 -3.74 -2.65
CA THR A 90 26.38 -5.05 -3.22
C THR A 90 25.65 -5.94 -2.21
N LEU A 91 24.56 -6.57 -2.65
CA LEU A 91 23.80 -7.60 -1.93
C LEU A 91 23.98 -8.94 -2.65
N ARG A 92 24.63 -9.92 -2.02
CA ARG A 92 24.81 -11.28 -2.56
C ARG A 92 24.69 -12.31 -1.47
N ASP A 93 24.25 -13.50 -1.85
CA ASP A 93 24.19 -14.69 -0.99
C ASP A 93 23.37 -14.46 0.30
N VAL A 94 22.32 -13.65 0.19
CA VAL A 94 21.44 -13.30 1.31
C VAL A 94 20.00 -13.39 0.83
N ARG A 95 19.22 -14.30 1.43
CA ARG A 95 17.82 -14.52 1.06
C ARG A 95 16.98 -13.31 1.40
N PHE A 96 16.04 -12.96 0.52
CA PHE A 96 15.12 -11.86 0.77
C PHE A 96 13.70 -12.15 0.28
N MET A 97 12.76 -11.38 0.83
CA MET A 97 11.42 -11.14 0.28
C MET A 97 11.28 -9.63 0.03
N ALA A 98 10.95 -9.25 -1.20
CA ALA A 98 10.73 -7.87 -1.61
C ALA A 98 9.26 -7.67 -1.98
N CYS A 99 8.59 -6.71 -1.36
CA CYS A 99 7.26 -6.25 -1.77
C CYS A 99 7.42 -5.00 -2.64
N PHE A 100 6.97 -5.08 -3.88
CA PHE A 100 7.21 -4.04 -4.89
C PHE A 100 5.94 -3.70 -5.65
N ARG A 101 5.89 -2.47 -6.17
CA ARG A 101 4.77 -1.97 -6.96
C ARG A 101 4.87 -2.44 -8.41
N CYS A 102 4.09 -3.47 -8.77
CA CYS A 102 4.08 -4.06 -10.11
C CYS A 102 3.13 -3.36 -11.10
N LYS A 103 2.12 -2.65 -10.57
CA LYS A 103 1.25 -1.73 -11.32
C LYS A 103 1.01 -0.48 -10.49
N VAL A 104 0.48 0.59 -11.07
CA VAL A 104 0.24 1.86 -10.37
C VAL A 104 -0.56 1.71 -9.08
N TRP A 105 -1.50 0.77 -9.07
CA TRP A 105 -2.42 0.52 -7.95
C TRP A 105 -2.10 -0.75 -7.17
N TRP A 106 -1.16 -1.57 -7.63
CA TRP A 106 -0.96 -2.94 -7.11
C TRP A 106 0.48 -3.21 -6.71
N MET A 107 0.62 -3.88 -5.57
CA MET A 107 1.87 -4.47 -5.12
C MET A 107 1.81 -5.99 -5.23
N THR A 108 2.97 -6.60 -5.40
CA THR A 108 3.17 -8.05 -5.27
C THR A 108 4.53 -8.29 -4.61
N GLN A 109 4.95 -9.55 -4.53
CA GLN A 109 6.17 -9.96 -3.87
C GLN A 109 7.02 -10.86 -4.75
N ILE A 110 8.33 -10.81 -4.51
CA ILE A 110 9.30 -11.76 -5.04
C ILE A 110 10.27 -12.19 -3.93
N MET A 111 10.83 -13.39 -4.08
CA MET A 111 11.92 -13.89 -3.25
C MET A 111 13.15 -14.09 -4.12
N GLY A 112 14.31 -13.79 -3.56
CA GLY A 112 15.59 -13.93 -4.27
C GLY A 112 16.75 -13.98 -3.28
N ASN A 113 17.97 -13.91 -3.82
CA ASN A 113 19.18 -13.90 -3.00
C ASN A 113 20.31 -12.99 -3.52
N GLN A 114 20.05 -12.21 -4.58
CA GLN A 114 21.01 -11.28 -5.18
C GLN A 114 20.38 -9.91 -5.38
N GLY A 115 21.18 -8.84 -5.30
CA GLY A 115 20.72 -7.47 -5.48
C GLY A 115 20.04 -7.24 -6.83
N ARG A 116 20.51 -7.91 -7.91
CA ARG A 116 19.91 -7.77 -9.26
C ARG A 116 18.46 -8.23 -9.34
N ASP A 117 18.04 -9.12 -8.43
CA ASP A 117 16.71 -9.71 -8.42
C ASP A 117 15.68 -8.78 -7.75
N ILE A 118 16.13 -7.70 -7.09
CA ILE A 118 15.26 -6.73 -6.42
C ILE A 118 14.56 -5.88 -7.47
N PRO A 119 13.21 -5.95 -7.57
CA PRO A 119 12.50 -5.18 -8.57
C PRO A 119 12.56 -3.68 -8.28
N PHE A 120 12.42 -2.90 -9.35
CA PHE A 120 12.10 -1.48 -9.24
C PHE A 120 10.88 -1.29 -8.35
N GLU A 121 10.87 -0.22 -7.56
CA GLU A 121 9.74 0.14 -6.71
C GLU A 121 9.46 -0.84 -5.58
N THR A 122 10.52 -1.46 -5.06
CA THR A 122 10.45 -2.22 -3.82
C THR A 122 10.20 -1.25 -2.66
N GLN A 123 9.05 -1.38 -1.99
CA GLN A 123 8.61 -0.53 -0.88
C GLN A 123 8.79 -1.18 0.49
N PHE A 124 9.16 -2.45 0.50
CA PHE A 124 9.51 -3.19 1.71
C PHE A 124 10.43 -4.35 1.31
N LEU A 125 11.52 -4.52 2.03
CA LEU A 125 12.46 -5.61 1.83
C LEU A 125 12.75 -6.27 3.18
N LEU A 126 12.58 -7.59 3.25
CA LEU A 126 12.90 -8.41 4.41
C LEU A 126 14.04 -9.36 4.04
N ILE A 127 15.13 -9.27 4.76
CA ILE A 127 16.32 -10.10 4.56
C ILE A 127 16.38 -11.17 5.64
N GLU A 128 16.67 -12.41 5.24
CA GLU A 128 16.94 -13.54 6.13
C GLU A 128 18.44 -13.87 6.09
N THR A 129 19.10 -13.80 7.25
CA THR A 129 20.49 -14.24 7.42
C THR A 129 20.57 -15.40 8.41
N LYS A 130 21.47 -16.34 8.16
CA LYS A 130 21.82 -17.47 9.05
C LYS A 130 23.30 -17.37 9.43
N ASN A 131 23.67 -17.91 10.58
CA ASN A 131 25.07 -18.24 10.86
C ASN A 131 25.40 -19.58 10.17
N GLY A 132 26.65 -19.74 9.75
CA GLY A 132 27.09 -20.92 9.00
C GLY A 132 26.70 -20.87 7.53
N SER A 133 27.47 -21.55 6.68
CA SER A 133 27.17 -21.66 5.24
C SER A 133 25.77 -22.25 5.03
N HIS A 134 25.12 -21.94 3.89
CA HIS A 134 23.80 -22.46 3.50
C HIS A 134 23.69 -24.01 3.41
N LEU A 135 24.70 -24.76 3.88
CA LEU A 135 24.89 -26.19 3.70
C LEU A 135 25.04 -26.99 5.00
N GLU A 136 25.06 -26.36 6.18
CA GLU A 136 25.19 -27.10 7.45
C GLU A 136 23.82 -27.40 8.08
N SER A 137 23.66 -28.64 8.54
CA SER A 137 22.46 -29.16 9.21
C SER A 137 22.21 -28.45 10.55
N ASP A 138 20.94 -28.42 10.95
CA ASP A 138 20.51 -27.96 12.29
C ASP A 138 21.06 -28.92 13.36
N ASP A 139 22.30 -28.68 13.77
CA ASP A 139 22.96 -29.46 14.83
C ASP A 139 22.53 -28.99 16.24
N GLY A 140 21.43 -28.24 16.35
CA GLY A 140 20.83 -27.83 17.63
C GLY A 140 21.64 -26.81 18.43
N ASN A 141 22.66 -26.18 17.82
CA ASN A 141 23.47 -25.16 18.48
C ASN A 141 22.81 -23.77 18.32
N GLU A 142 22.67 -23.03 19.43
CA GLU A 142 22.06 -21.68 19.47
C GLU A 142 22.76 -20.67 18.53
N ASP A 143 23.99 -20.98 18.10
CA ASP A 143 24.76 -20.20 17.15
C ASP A 143 24.10 -20.08 15.77
N ASN A 144 23.14 -20.92 15.36
CA ASN A 144 22.49 -20.87 14.04
C ASN A 144 21.20 -20.03 13.96
N GLN A 145 20.96 -19.14 14.92
CA GLN A 145 19.73 -18.34 14.97
C GLN A 145 19.52 -17.48 13.71
N ILE A 146 18.35 -17.61 13.07
CA ILE A 146 17.97 -16.76 11.95
C ILE A 146 17.79 -15.31 12.43
N VAL A 147 18.37 -14.36 11.69
CA VAL A 147 18.13 -12.94 11.91
C VAL A 147 17.45 -12.36 10.68
N TYR A 148 16.34 -11.69 10.94
CA TYR A 148 15.55 -10.96 9.97
C TYR A 148 15.92 -9.49 10.01
N THR A 149 16.21 -8.90 8.85
CA THR A 149 16.52 -7.47 8.73
C THR A 149 15.49 -6.80 7.82
N VAL A 150 14.76 -5.84 8.37
CA VAL A 150 13.79 -5.02 7.63
C VAL A 150 14.52 -3.84 7.01
N PHE A 151 14.25 -3.59 5.74
CA PHE A 151 14.59 -2.39 5.00
C PHE A 151 13.26 -1.75 4.59
N LEU A 152 12.94 -0.62 5.21
CA LEU A 152 11.67 0.08 5.04
C LEU A 152 11.93 1.48 4.49
N PRO A 153 11.82 1.67 3.16
CA PRO A 153 11.78 3.00 2.55
C PRO A 153 10.63 3.82 3.13
N ILE A 154 10.90 5.09 3.46
CA ILE A 154 9.93 6.01 4.06
C ILE A 154 9.87 7.33 3.30
N ILE A 155 8.97 8.20 3.74
CA ILE A 155 8.81 9.56 3.21
C ILE A 155 9.68 10.50 4.04
N GLU A 156 10.45 11.37 3.37
CA GLU A 156 11.19 12.46 3.99
C GLU A 156 10.83 13.79 3.30
N GLY A 157 10.10 14.65 4.01
CA GLY A 157 9.53 15.85 3.42
C GLY A 157 8.62 15.51 2.23
N PRO A 158 8.79 16.14 1.06
CA PRO A 158 7.99 15.84 -0.12
C PRO A 158 8.53 14.67 -0.94
N PHE A 159 9.57 13.96 -0.48
CA PHE A 159 10.18 12.85 -1.22
C PHE A 159 9.73 11.51 -0.65
N ARG A 160 9.37 10.59 -1.54
CA ARG A 160 9.24 9.17 -1.21
C ARG A 160 10.53 8.44 -1.55
N ALA A 161 10.83 7.40 -0.79
CA ALA A 161 11.89 6.46 -1.13
C ALA A 161 11.36 5.11 -1.65
N SER A 162 12.14 4.45 -2.48
CA SER A 162 11.96 3.06 -2.90
C SER A 162 13.31 2.38 -3.12
N LEU A 163 13.32 1.05 -3.15
CA LEU A 163 14.51 0.24 -3.44
C LEU A 163 14.42 -0.34 -4.85
N GLN A 164 15.58 -0.60 -5.45
CA GLN A 164 15.70 -1.33 -6.71
C GLN A 164 17.05 -2.05 -6.80
N GLY A 165 17.12 -3.09 -7.61
CA GLY A 165 18.36 -3.76 -7.99
C GLY A 165 18.95 -3.21 -9.28
N ASN A 166 20.24 -3.48 -9.51
CA ASN A 166 20.91 -3.22 -10.78
C ASN A 166 21.73 -4.43 -11.28
N SER A 167 22.31 -4.32 -12.49
CA SER A 167 23.05 -5.42 -13.13
C SER A 167 24.34 -5.83 -12.43
N LYS A 168 24.79 -5.07 -11.42
CA LYS A 168 26.01 -5.32 -10.64
C LYS A 168 25.71 -5.94 -9.27
N ASP A 169 24.47 -6.35 -9.00
CA ASP A 169 23.99 -6.80 -7.69
C ASP A 169 23.96 -5.71 -6.62
N GLU A 170 23.96 -4.44 -7.02
CA GLU A 170 23.84 -3.35 -6.05
C GLU A 170 22.38 -3.14 -5.67
N LEU A 171 22.14 -2.93 -4.38
CA LEU A 171 20.90 -2.42 -3.85
C LEU A 171 20.93 -0.89 -3.98
N GLU A 172 20.01 -0.30 -4.73
CA GLU A 172 19.93 1.14 -4.92
C GLU A 172 18.74 1.72 -4.13
N LEU A 173 18.97 2.88 -3.51
CA LEU A 173 17.95 3.71 -2.89
C LEU A 173 17.55 4.82 -3.86
N CYS A 174 16.28 4.81 -4.25
CA CYS A 174 15.65 5.80 -5.12
C CYS A 174 14.85 6.80 -4.31
N PHE A 175 14.97 8.07 -4.67
CA PHE A 175 14.21 9.16 -4.07
C PHE A 175 13.45 9.88 -5.18
N GLU A 176 12.17 10.15 -4.99
CA GLU A 176 11.34 10.87 -5.97
C GLU A 176 10.34 11.78 -5.26
N SER A 177 10.23 13.03 -5.69
CA SER A 177 9.15 13.94 -5.24
C SER A 177 7.86 13.76 -6.04
N GLY A 178 7.95 13.24 -7.26
CA GLY A 178 6.82 13.18 -8.20
C GLY A 178 6.53 14.50 -8.91
N ASP A 179 7.32 15.54 -8.66
CA ASP A 179 7.19 16.87 -9.25
C ASP A 179 8.58 17.41 -9.64
N THR A 180 8.75 17.83 -10.90
CA THR A 180 10.04 18.31 -11.40
C THR A 180 10.53 19.58 -10.70
N GLU A 181 9.62 20.38 -10.13
CA GLU A 181 9.96 21.63 -9.44
C GLU A 181 10.29 21.41 -7.95
N THR A 182 9.73 20.37 -7.35
CA THR A 182 10.08 19.96 -5.99
C THR A 182 11.43 19.22 -5.97
N LYS A 183 12.50 19.96 -5.68
CA LYS A 183 13.89 19.47 -5.69
C LYS A 183 14.52 19.50 -4.29
N SER A 184 15.34 18.51 -3.97
CA SER A 184 16.19 18.50 -2.78
C SER A 184 17.58 17.99 -3.12
N SER A 185 18.58 18.35 -2.32
CA SER A 185 19.93 17.76 -2.36
C SER A 185 20.30 17.06 -1.05
N SER A 186 19.38 16.98 -0.08
CA SER A 186 19.64 16.40 1.24
C SER A 186 18.43 15.61 1.71
N LEU A 187 18.61 14.31 1.87
CA LEU A 187 17.58 13.35 2.26
C LEU A 187 18.23 12.34 3.21
N THR A 188 18.23 12.65 4.51
CA THR A 188 19.09 12.03 5.53
C THR A 188 18.44 10.86 6.29
N ARG A 189 17.14 10.65 6.13
CA ARG A 189 16.35 9.66 6.89
C ARG A 189 15.23 9.06 6.03
N SER A 190 15.60 8.55 4.86
CA SER A 190 14.64 8.06 3.86
C SER A 190 14.49 6.53 3.82
N LEU A 191 15.35 5.80 4.52
CA LEU A 191 15.26 4.34 4.67
C LEU A 191 15.49 3.98 6.14
N PHE A 192 14.57 3.24 6.73
CA PHE A 192 14.74 2.68 8.07
C PHE A 192 15.20 1.22 7.99
N ILE A 193 16.21 0.86 8.78
CA ILE A 193 16.72 -0.50 8.89
C ILE A 193 16.69 -0.94 10.35
N SER A 194 16.15 -2.12 10.61
CA SER A 194 16.18 -2.77 11.93
C SER A 194 16.24 -4.27 11.78
N SER A 195 16.59 -4.97 12.85
CA SER A 195 16.73 -6.43 12.84
C SER A 195 16.19 -7.09 14.11
N GLY A 196 15.77 -8.35 13.97
CA GLY A 196 15.27 -9.17 15.06
C GLY A 196 15.24 -10.65 14.66
N THR A 197 14.87 -11.50 15.60
CA THR A 197 14.91 -12.97 15.44
C THR A 197 13.53 -13.55 15.08
N ASP A 198 12.46 -12.78 15.29
CA ASP A 198 11.11 -13.08 14.82
C ASP A 198 10.70 -12.08 13.73
N PRO A 199 10.31 -12.53 12.53
CA PRO A 199 10.05 -11.64 11.41
C PRO A 199 8.79 -10.77 11.63
N PHE A 200 7.77 -11.27 12.34
CA PHE A 200 6.54 -10.53 12.58
C PHE A 200 6.72 -9.44 13.62
N ILE A 201 7.46 -9.74 14.70
CA ILE A 201 7.83 -8.76 15.71
C ILE A 201 8.74 -7.70 15.09
N THR A 202 9.75 -8.11 14.32
CA THR A 202 10.69 -7.18 13.66
C THR A 202 9.96 -6.20 12.74
N VAL A 203 8.98 -6.67 11.95
CA VAL A 203 8.16 -5.79 11.09
C VAL A 203 7.30 -4.84 11.91
N ASN A 204 6.62 -5.33 12.95
CA ASN A 204 5.79 -4.48 13.81
C ASN A 204 6.61 -3.39 14.52
N ASP A 205 7.80 -3.76 14.99
CA ASP A 205 8.75 -2.89 15.66
C ASP A 205 9.31 -1.83 14.72
N ALA A 206 9.63 -2.21 13.47
CA ALA A 206 10.05 -1.26 12.44
C ALA A 206 8.98 -0.22 12.13
N ILE A 207 7.72 -0.64 11.97
CA ILE A 207 6.59 0.27 11.75
C ILE A 207 6.38 1.17 12.98
N ARG A 208 6.59 0.66 14.20
CA ARG A 208 6.49 1.47 15.42
C ARG A 208 7.57 2.55 15.48
N ALA A 209 8.83 2.20 15.15
CA ALA A 209 9.93 3.15 15.11
C ALA A 209 9.69 4.25 14.06
N VAL A 210 9.25 3.87 12.86
CA VAL A 210 8.88 4.81 11.79
C VAL A 210 7.69 5.68 12.18
N LYS A 211 6.69 5.13 12.89
CA LYS A 211 5.55 5.89 13.41
C LYS A 211 6.01 6.98 14.38
N ILE A 212 6.88 6.65 15.34
CA ILE A 212 7.43 7.61 16.30
C ILE A 212 8.26 8.67 15.58
N HIS A 213 9.08 8.27 14.61
CA HIS A 213 9.94 9.16 13.85
C HIS A 213 9.15 10.16 12.98
N LEU A 214 8.22 9.66 12.17
CA LEU A 214 7.45 10.50 11.25
C LEU A 214 6.35 11.27 11.95
N ASN A 215 5.73 10.69 12.98
CA ASN A 215 4.61 11.25 13.72
C ASN A 215 3.44 11.74 12.81
N THR A 216 3.25 11.08 11.67
CA THR A 216 2.21 11.42 10.68
C THR A 216 1.07 10.41 10.59
N PHE A 217 1.19 9.26 11.26
CA PHE A 217 0.19 8.20 11.17
C PHE A 217 0.01 7.45 12.50
N ARG A 218 -1.07 6.67 12.55
CA ARG A 218 -1.40 5.75 13.65
C ARG A 218 -1.41 4.31 13.16
N GLN A 219 -0.98 3.38 14.00
CA GLN A 219 -1.09 1.95 13.74
C GLN A 219 -2.55 1.49 13.85
N ARG A 220 -2.87 0.33 13.25
CA ARG A 220 -4.25 -0.17 13.15
C ARG A 220 -4.96 -0.27 14.52
N HIS A 221 -4.26 -0.77 15.55
CA HIS A 221 -4.81 -0.95 16.90
C HIS A 221 -5.02 0.37 17.66
N GLU A 222 -4.49 1.48 17.17
CA GLU A 222 -4.63 2.82 17.77
C GLU A 222 -5.78 3.62 17.12
N LYS A 223 -6.40 3.05 16.08
CA LYS A 223 -7.53 3.65 15.38
C LYS A 223 -8.82 3.10 15.97
N THR A 224 -9.81 3.97 16.13
CA THR A 224 -11.17 3.57 16.50
C THR A 224 -11.74 2.69 15.40
N LEU A 225 -12.13 1.46 15.75
CA LEU A 225 -12.82 0.58 14.82
C LEU A 225 -14.18 1.20 14.46
N PRO A 226 -14.51 1.35 13.17
CA PRO A 226 -15.83 1.83 12.78
C PRO A 226 -16.85 0.73 13.05
N GLY A 227 -18.08 1.09 13.43
CA GLY A 227 -19.12 0.11 13.77
C GLY A 227 -19.47 -0.88 12.66
N ILE A 228 -19.04 -0.65 11.41
CA ILE A 228 -19.22 -1.58 10.29
C ILE A 228 -18.47 -2.91 10.43
N VAL A 229 -17.39 -2.96 11.21
CA VAL A 229 -16.52 -4.15 11.29
C VAL A 229 -17.22 -5.36 11.93
N ASP A 230 -18.28 -5.11 12.70
CA ASP A 230 -19.07 -6.15 13.37
C ASP A 230 -20.17 -6.73 12.47
N TYR A 231 -20.26 -6.29 11.21
CA TYR A 231 -21.34 -6.66 10.32
C TYR A 231 -20.84 -7.32 9.04
N PHE A 232 -21.64 -8.26 8.55
CA PHE A 232 -21.59 -8.65 7.15
C PHE A 232 -22.12 -7.50 6.28
N GLY A 233 -21.42 -7.18 5.21
CA GLY A 233 -21.84 -6.20 4.23
C GLY A 233 -21.49 -6.63 2.82
N TRP A 234 -22.03 -5.87 1.86
CA TRP A 234 -21.94 -6.19 0.45
C TRP A 234 -21.42 -5.01 -0.35
N CYS A 235 -20.49 -5.27 -1.28
CA CYS A 235 -20.03 -4.29 -2.26
C CYS A 235 -20.61 -4.65 -3.63
N THR A 236 -21.12 -3.64 -4.34
CA THR A 236 -21.80 -3.85 -5.63
C THR A 236 -20.84 -4.13 -6.79
N TRP A 237 -19.53 -3.91 -6.62
CA TRP A 237 -18.54 -3.97 -7.71
C TRP A 237 -18.51 -5.33 -8.43
N ASP A 238 -18.33 -6.44 -7.72
CA ASP A 238 -18.23 -7.76 -8.36
C ASP A 238 -19.56 -8.26 -8.93
N ALA A 239 -20.68 -7.59 -8.60
CA ALA A 239 -22.01 -7.92 -9.12
C ALA A 239 -22.34 -7.14 -10.41
N PHE A 240 -21.90 -5.89 -10.53
CA PHE A 240 -22.34 -5.00 -11.61
C PHE A 240 -21.21 -4.28 -12.34
N TYR A 241 -20.00 -4.22 -11.78
CA TYR A 241 -18.97 -3.28 -12.18
C TYR A 241 -19.59 -1.87 -12.32
N GLU A 242 -19.33 -1.20 -13.43
CA GLU A 242 -19.85 0.14 -13.74
C GLU A 242 -21.37 0.17 -14.00
N GLU A 243 -22.06 -0.96 -14.11
CA GLU A 243 -23.49 -1.06 -14.48
C GLU A 243 -24.46 -1.06 -13.28
N VAL A 244 -24.00 -0.66 -12.09
CA VAL A 244 -24.84 -0.61 -10.89
C VAL A 244 -26.02 0.37 -11.06
N THR A 245 -27.21 -0.02 -10.58
CA THR A 245 -28.50 0.71 -10.65
C THR A 245 -29.21 0.65 -9.30
N GLN A 246 -30.23 1.49 -9.06
CA GLN A 246 -31.05 1.38 -7.84
C GLN A 246 -31.74 0.02 -7.75
N GLU A 247 -32.32 -0.44 -8.86
CA GLU A 247 -33.03 -1.71 -8.96
C GLU A 247 -32.09 -2.90 -8.74
N GLY A 248 -30.87 -2.82 -9.29
CA GLY A 248 -29.84 -3.84 -9.09
C GLY A 248 -29.41 -3.93 -7.63
N VAL A 249 -29.22 -2.79 -6.96
CA VAL A 249 -28.92 -2.77 -5.52
C VAL A 249 -30.06 -3.39 -4.72
N GLU A 250 -31.31 -3.01 -4.98
CA GLU A 250 -32.46 -3.59 -4.29
C GLU A 250 -32.57 -5.10 -4.51
N ALA A 251 -32.44 -5.56 -5.76
CA ALA A 251 -32.50 -6.97 -6.10
C ALA A 251 -31.39 -7.80 -5.41
N GLY A 252 -30.18 -7.25 -5.29
CA GLY A 252 -29.10 -7.89 -4.56
C GLY A 252 -29.36 -7.99 -3.06
N LEU A 253 -29.94 -6.95 -2.45
CA LEU A 253 -30.35 -6.98 -1.04
C LEU A 253 -31.45 -8.03 -0.79
N GLU A 254 -32.46 -8.09 -1.66
CA GLU A 254 -33.52 -9.09 -1.62
C GLU A 254 -32.95 -10.51 -1.77
N SER A 255 -32.01 -10.71 -2.70
CA SER A 255 -31.36 -12.02 -2.92
C SER A 255 -30.56 -12.48 -1.70
N LEU A 256 -29.76 -11.60 -1.09
CA LEU A 256 -28.99 -11.90 0.12
C LEU A 256 -29.88 -12.20 1.32
N LEU A 257 -31.00 -11.48 1.46
CA LEU A 257 -32.00 -11.75 2.48
C LEU A 257 -32.64 -13.14 2.27
N ALA A 258 -33.08 -13.45 1.05
CA ALA A 258 -33.67 -14.74 0.70
C ALA A 258 -32.68 -15.91 0.89
N GLY A 259 -31.39 -15.66 0.68
CA GLY A 259 -30.30 -16.61 0.94
C GLY A 259 -29.95 -16.80 2.42
N GLY A 260 -30.58 -16.06 3.34
CA GLY A 260 -30.33 -16.16 4.79
C GLY A 260 -29.08 -15.40 5.26
N THR A 261 -28.49 -14.55 4.42
CA THR A 261 -27.29 -13.75 4.73
C THR A 261 -27.55 -12.25 4.56
N PRO A 262 -28.49 -11.65 5.32
CA PRO A 262 -28.86 -10.25 5.13
C PRO A 262 -27.71 -9.31 5.54
N PRO A 263 -27.23 -8.42 4.64
CA PRO A 263 -26.19 -7.46 4.97
C PRO A 263 -26.71 -6.37 5.91
N LYS A 264 -25.82 -5.80 6.74
CA LYS A 264 -26.11 -4.58 7.52
C LYS A 264 -25.47 -3.33 6.97
N PHE A 265 -24.68 -3.46 5.92
CA PHE A 265 -24.27 -2.33 5.11
C PHE A 265 -24.07 -2.72 3.65
N VAL A 266 -24.21 -1.73 2.78
CA VAL A 266 -23.85 -1.85 1.36
C VAL A 266 -22.86 -0.75 0.99
N ILE A 267 -21.89 -1.08 0.16
CA ILE A 267 -21.04 -0.13 -0.57
C ILE A 267 -21.56 -0.10 -2.00
N ILE A 268 -22.21 1.00 -2.38
CA ILE A 268 -22.51 1.30 -3.78
C ILE A 268 -21.19 1.75 -4.40
N ASP A 269 -20.54 0.82 -5.08
CA ASP A 269 -19.24 1.00 -5.70
C ASP A 269 -19.34 1.80 -7.01
N ASP A 270 -18.25 1.89 -7.76
CA ASP A 270 -18.14 2.66 -8.98
C ASP A 270 -19.27 2.35 -10.00
N GLY A 271 -19.71 3.39 -10.73
CA GLY A 271 -20.79 3.34 -11.70
C GLY A 271 -22.00 4.22 -11.36
N TRP A 272 -22.14 4.77 -10.16
CA TRP A 272 -23.27 5.66 -9.82
C TRP A 272 -23.05 7.13 -10.18
N GLN A 273 -21.79 7.55 -10.36
CA GLN A 273 -21.39 8.95 -10.53
C GLN A 273 -21.65 9.46 -11.96
N SER A 274 -21.86 10.77 -12.09
CA SER A 274 -21.90 11.46 -13.40
C SER A 274 -20.50 11.54 -14.00
N VAL A 275 -20.29 10.79 -15.08
CA VAL A 275 -19.02 10.71 -15.81
C VAL A 275 -19.26 10.79 -17.32
N GLY A 276 -18.24 11.17 -18.08
CA GLY A 276 -18.30 11.24 -19.54
C GLY A 276 -16.92 11.20 -20.20
N GLY A 277 -16.86 10.68 -21.42
CA GLY A 277 -15.64 10.68 -22.23
C GLY A 277 -15.34 12.06 -22.82
N ASP A 278 -14.13 12.20 -23.37
CA ASP A 278 -13.77 13.35 -24.19
C ASP A 278 -14.60 13.38 -25.48
N PRO A 279 -14.82 14.56 -26.08
CA PRO A 279 -15.36 14.64 -27.43
C PRO A 279 -14.51 13.76 -28.36
N GLN A 280 -15.14 12.91 -29.18
CA GLN A 280 -14.42 12.31 -30.30
C GLN A 280 -14.13 13.44 -31.29
N GLU A 281 -12.87 13.76 -31.52
CA GLU A 281 -12.47 14.45 -32.74
C GLU A 281 -12.80 13.49 -33.89
N ASP A 282 -13.60 13.95 -34.86
CA ASP A 282 -14.13 13.15 -35.97
C ASP A 282 -13.06 12.62 -36.95
N GLU A 283 -11.77 12.62 -36.58
CA GLU A 283 -10.67 12.23 -37.45
C GLU A 283 -9.64 11.40 -36.68
N ILE A 284 -9.66 10.08 -36.88
CA ILE A 284 -8.54 9.25 -37.35
C ILE A 284 -8.89 7.76 -37.16
N GLU A 285 -9.10 7.13 -38.30
CA GLU A 285 -8.83 5.74 -38.68
C GLU A 285 -9.43 4.57 -37.88
N GLN A 286 -10.36 3.93 -38.58
CA GLN A 286 -10.73 2.53 -38.50
C GLN A 286 -9.48 1.63 -38.51
N ASN A 287 -8.98 1.15 -37.36
CA ASN A 287 -8.40 -0.20 -37.23
C ASN A 287 -7.87 -0.63 -35.85
N GLU A 288 -8.01 0.17 -34.79
CA GLU A 288 -7.63 -0.31 -33.45
C GLU A 288 -8.86 -0.65 -32.61
N LYS A 289 -8.80 -1.79 -31.90
CA LYS A 289 -9.84 -2.24 -30.96
C LYS A 289 -10.28 -1.04 -30.13
N LYS A 290 -11.53 -0.58 -30.29
CA LYS A 290 -12.08 0.55 -29.54
C LYS A 290 -11.84 0.31 -28.05
N SER A 291 -10.78 0.91 -27.52
CA SER A 291 -10.57 1.01 -26.09
C SER A 291 -11.79 1.71 -25.53
N GLN A 292 -12.28 1.25 -24.40
CA GLN A 292 -13.27 2.01 -23.64
C GLN A 292 -12.75 3.44 -23.46
N PRO A 293 -13.59 4.47 -23.71
CA PRO A 293 -13.17 5.86 -23.57
C PRO A 293 -12.77 6.11 -22.11
N LEU A 294 -11.65 6.80 -21.90
CA LEU A 294 -11.27 7.21 -20.55
C LEU A 294 -12.29 8.21 -20.04
N LEU A 295 -13.06 7.81 -19.03
CA LEU A 295 -14.13 8.62 -18.48
C LEU A 295 -13.59 9.64 -17.48
N ARG A 296 -14.22 10.81 -17.44
CA ARG A 296 -13.90 11.93 -16.54
C ARG A 296 -15.14 12.33 -15.75
N LEU A 297 -14.92 12.84 -14.55
CA LEU A 297 -16.00 13.35 -13.70
C LEU A 297 -16.64 14.57 -14.38
N THR A 298 -17.96 14.53 -14.56
CA THR A 298 -18.75 15.63 -15.14
C THR A 298 -19.68 16.28 -14.12
N GLY A 299 -19.78 15.73 -12.92
CA GLY A 299 -20.54 16.31 -11.83
C GLY A 299 -20.37 15.53 -10.53
N ILE A 300 -20.39 16.22 -9.39
CA ILE A 300 -20.47 15.59 -8.06
C ILE A 300 -21.94 15.27 -7.77
N LYS A 301 -22.51 14.37 -8.57
CA LYS A 301 -23.92 13.96 -8.50
C LYS A 301 -24.12 12.59 -9.14
N GLU A 302 -25.24 11.96 -8.81
CA GLU A 302 -25.71 10.75 -9.45
C GLU A 302 -25.91 10.88 -10.95
N ASN A 303 -25.72 9.77 -11.66
CA ASN A 303 -26.11 9.64 -13.05
C ASN A 303 -27.54 9.11 -13.21
N VAL A 304 -27.97 8.96 -14.46
CA VAL A 304 -29.33 8.55 -14.84
C VAL A 304 -29.79 7.22 -14.24
N LYS A 305 -28.87 6.34 -13.82
CA LYS A 305 -29.21 5.04 -13.19
C LYS A 305 -29.68 5.18 -11.74
N PHE A 306 -29.48 6.37 -11.17
CA PHE A 306 -29.84 6.70 -9.81
C PHE A 306 -30.76 7.92 -9.71
N ILE A 307 -31.33 8.36 -10.83
CA ILE A 307 -32.38 9.38 -10.86
C ILE A 307 -33.72 8.68 -11.02
N ASN A 308 -34.65 8.93 -10.08
CA ASN A 308 -36.01 8.41 -10.20
C ASN A 308 -36.76 9.17 -11.32
N LYS A 309 -37.44 8.44 -12.21
CA LYS A 309 -38.13 9.02 -13.38
C LYS A 309 -39.39 9.82 -13.00
N ASP A 310 -40.05 9.45 -11.91
CA ASP A 310 -41.28 10.07 -11.44
C ASP A 310 -40.98 11.28 -10.53
N ASP A 311 -39.90 11.20 -9.75
CA ASP A 311 -39.38 12.33 -8.98
C ASP A 311 -37.85 12.42 -9.05
N PRO A 312 -37.33 13.21 -10.01
CA PRO A 312 -35.89 13.42 -10.18
C PRO A 312 -35.19 14.02 -8.95
N THR A 313 -35.93 14.57 -7.99
CA THR A 313 -35.36 15.20 -6.78
C THR A 313 -34.97 14.20 -5.69
N VAL A 314 -35.42 12.94 -5.78
CA VAL A 314 -35.16 11.91 -4.77
C VAL A 314 -33.80 11.24 -4.98
N GLY A 315 -33.40 11.00 -6.23
CA GLY A 315 -32.06 10.52 -6.55
C GLY A 315 -31.65 9.25 -5.78
N ILE A 316 -30.39 9.21 -5.32
CA ILE A 316 -29.84 8.13 -4.46
C ILE A 316 -30.60 7.96 -3.15
N LYS A 317 -31.25 9.01 -2.64
CA LYS A 317 -32.01 8.95 -1.38
C LYS A 317 -33.10 7.87 -1.42
N SER A 318 -33.63 7.60 -2.62
CA SER A 318 -34.63 6.53 -2.85
C SER A 318 -34.09 5.18 -2.38
N ILE A 319 -32.99 4.72 -2.98
CA ILE A 319 -32.42 3.42 -2.65
C ILE A 319 -31.83 3.37 -1.24
N VAL A 320 -31.34 4.50 -0.71
CA VAL A 320 -30.89 4.58 0.70
C VAL A 320 -32.04 4.34 1.67
N ASN A 321 -33.20 4.97 1.43
CA ASN A 321 -34.37 4.78 2.28
C ASN A 321 -34.87 3.34 2.19
N ILE A 322 -35.00 2.79 0.96
CA ILE A 322 -35.37 1.39 0.74
C ILE A 322 -34.42 0.45 1.49
N ALA A 323 -33.11 0.61 1.33
CA ALA A 323 -32.10 -0.19 2.00
C ALA A 323 -32.23 -0.16 3.54
N LYS A 324 -32.47 1.01 4.12
CA LYS A 324 -32.56 1.17 5.58
C LYS A 324 -33.90 0.71 6.13
N GLU A 325 -35.01 1.08 5.50
CA GLU A 325 -36.36 0.86 6.01
C GLU A 325 -36.87 -0.55 5.69
N LYS A 326 -36.67 -1.03 4.45
CA LYS A 326 -37.14 -2.36 4.02
C LYS A 326 -36.17 -3.47 4.40
N TYR A 327 -34.86 -3.26 4.22
CA TYR A 327 -33.85 -4.30 4.42
C TYR A 327 -33.07 -4.17 5.74
N GLY A 328 -33.32 -3.11 6.52
CA GLY A 328 -32.73 -2.94 7.84
C GLY A 328 -31.22 -2.69 7.84
N LEU A 329 -30.69 -2.07 6.77
CA LEU A 329 -29.28 -1.69 6.71
C LEU A 329 -28.99 -0.58 7.73
N LYS A 330 -27.85 -0.69 8.41
CA LYS A 330 -27.33 0.34 9.33
C LYS A 330 -26.56 1.42 8.60
N TYR A 331 -25.82 1.02 7.55
CA TYR A 331 -24.96 1.93 6.80
C TYR A 331 -25.15 1.74 5.29
N VAL A 332 -25.06 2.85 4.56
CA VAL A 332 -24.95 2.85 3.10
C VAL A 332 -23.74 3.71 2.77
N TYR A 333 -22.75 3.11 2.12
CA TYR A 333 -21.54 3.78 1.66
C TYR A 333 -21.58 3.96 0.15
N MET A 334 -20.84 4.95 -0.31
CA MET A 334 -20.67 5.22 -1.72
C MET A 334 -19.18 5.33 -1.99
N TRP A 335 -18.71 4.57 -2.96
CA TRP A 335 -17.39 4.81 -3.54
C TRP A 335 -17.42 6.17 -4.24
N HIS A 336 -16.38 6.99 -4.11
CA HIS A 336 -16.37 8.30 -4.76
C HIS A 336 -14.96 8.66 -5.22
N ALA A 337 -14.82 9.01 -6.49
CA ALA A 337 -13.57 9.53 -7.04
C ALA A 337 -13.45 11.05 -6.75
N ILE A 338 -13.18 11.42 -5.49
CA ILE A 338 -13.24 12.83 -5.01
C ILE A 338 -12.26 13.75 -5.74
N THR A 339 -11.11 13.23 -6.18
CA THR A 339 -10.09 13.99 -6.91
C THR A 339 -10.30 14.02 -8.43
N GLY A 340 -11.46 13.55 -8.91
CA GLY A 340 -11.74 13.28 -10.32
C GLY A 340 -11.86 11.78 -10.59
N TYR A 341 -12.57 11.42 -11.65
CA TYR A 341 -12.77 10.02 -12.07
C TYR A 341 -11.47 9.44 -12.65
N TRP A 342 -11.49 8.25 -13.26
CA TRP A 342 -10.28 7.60 -13.77
C TRP A 342 -9.44 8.49 -14.72
N GLY A 343 -10.06 9.39 -15.49
CA GLY A 343 -9.40 10.40 -16.33
C GLY A 343 -9.27 11.80 -15.72
N GLY A 344 -9.67 11.99 -14.46
CA GLY A 344 -9.75 13.28 -13.78
C GLY A 344 -11.12 13.96 -13.90
N VAL A 345 -11.12 15.30 -13.86
CA VAL A 345 -12.32 16.14 -14.00
C VAL A 345 -12.41 16.65 -15.44
N ARG A 346 -13.58 16.60 -16.07
CA ARG A 346 -13.74 17.05 -17.46
C ARG A 346 -13.72 18.58 -17.54
N PRO A 347 -12.84 19.20 -18.36
CA PRO A 347 -12.84 20.64 -18.56
C PRO A 347 -14.10 21.15 -19.27
N GLY A 348 -14.54 22.36 -18.91
CA GLY A 348 -15.62 23.08 -19.59
C GLY A 348 -17.01 22.48 -19.41
N VAL A 349 -17.23 21.64 -18.39
CA VAL A 349 -18.55 21.10 -18.06
C VAL A 349 -19.33 22.07 -17.18
N GLU A 350 -20.60 22.27 -17.54
CA GLU A 350 -21.55 23.09 -16.78
C GLU A 350 -21.69 22.58 -15.33
N GLY A 351 -21.56 23.48 -14.37
CA GLY A 351 -21.63 23.17 -12.93
C GLY A 351 -20.34 22.65 -12.33
N MET A 352 -19.24 22.64 -13.09
CA MET A 352 -17.89 22.27 -12.64
C MET A 352 -16.86 23.40 -12.86
N GLU A 353 -17.31 24.61 -13.21
CA GLU A 353 -16.44 25.75 -13.54
C GLU A 353 -15.57 26.19 -12.36
N GLU A 354 -16.10 26.08 -11.14
CA GLU A 354 -15.38 26.43 -9.90
C GLU A 354 -14.10 25.61 -9.68
N TYR A 355 -14.00 24.42 -10.31
CA TYR A 355 -12.83 23.57 -10.19
C TYR A 355 -11.69 23.97 -11.14
N GLY A 356 -11.96 24.81 -12.16
CA GLY A 356 -10.94 25.33 -13.07
C GLY A 356 -10.10 24.24 -13.75
N SER A 357 -10.65 23.03 -13.96
CA SER A 357 -9.89 21.87 -14.43
C SER A 357 -9.33 22.10 -15.84
N LYS A 358 -8.07 21.70 -16.06
CA LYS A 358 -7.38 21.79 -17.35
C LYS A 358 -6.74 20.46 -17.70
N MET A 359 -6.81 20.08 -18.98
CA MET A 359 -6.06 18.92 -19.46
C MET A 359 -4.57 19.13 -19.25
N GLN A 360 -3.93 18.17 -18.59
CA GLN A 360 -2.48 18.11 -18.44
C GLN A 360 -2.01 16.71 -18.83
N TYR A 361 -0.80 16.60 -19.34
CA TYR A 361 -0.20 15.32 -19.69
C TYR A 361 0.96 15.06 -18.74
N PRO A 362 0.95 13.93 -18.01
CA PRO A 362 1.98 13.67 -17.01
C PRO A 362 3.34 13.46 -17.68
N THR A 363 4.38 14.11 -17.16
CA THR A 363 5.75 13.74 -17.49
C THR A 363 6.15 12.56 -16.60
N LEU A 364 6.16 11.36 -17.17
CA LEU A 364 6.42 10.14 -16.42
C LEU A 364 7.90 10.06 -16.00
N SER A 365 8.15 9.76 -14.73
CA SER A 365 9.50 9.42 -14.28
C SER A 365 9.94 8.08 -14.92
N PRO A 366 11.25 7.79 -15.02
CA PRO A 366 11.74 6.52 -15.54
C PRO A 366 11.14 5.28 -14.85
N VAL A 367 10.82 5.43 -13.56
CA VAL A 367 10.18 4.41 -12.74
C VAL A 367 8.72 4.23 -13.16
N TRP A 368 7.98 5.33 -13.29
CA TRP A 368 6.60 5.30 -13.77
C TRP A 368 6.51 4.69 -15.17
N CYS A 369 7.39 5.08 -16.10
CA CYS A 369 7.45 4.48 -17.44
C CYS A 369 7.57 2.95 -17.44
N ARG A 370 8.23 2.35 -16.44
CA ARG A 370 8.35 0.88 -16.33
C ARG A 370 7.09 0.24 -15.75
N ILE A 371 6.43 0.89 -14.80
CA ILE A 371 5.19 0.38 -14.19
C ILE A 371 3.98 0.56 -15.12
N THR A 372 4.02 1.56 -16.01
CA THR A 372 2.88 1.95 -16.86
C THR A 372 2.92 1.38 -18.28
N GLN A 373 3.76 0.38 -18.58
CA GLN A 373 3.83 -0.24 -19.92
C GLN A 373 2.51 -0.91 -20.38
N ASP A 374 1.46 -0.90 -19.55
CA ASP A 374 0.09 -1.33 -19.87
C ASP A 374 -0.81 -0.19 -20.44
N GLY A 375 -0.23 0.94 -20.86
CA GLY A 375 -0.83 1.89 -21.81
C GLY A 375 -2.00 2.80 -21.34
N ARG A 376 -2.56 2.62 -20.15
CA ARG A 376 -3.80 3.32 -19.71
C ARG A 376 -3.62 4.66 -18.99
N LEU A 377 -2.40 5.16 -18.82
CA LEU A 377 -2.12 6.35 -17.98
C LEU A 377 -1.70 7.61 -18.76
N ASN A 378 -1.76 7.57 -20.10
CA ASN A 378 -1.29 8.67 -20.94
C ASN A 378 -2.19 9.92 -20.93
N GLN A 379 -3.25 9.96 -20.12
CA GLN A 379 -4.19 11.09 -20.02
C GLN A 379 -4.68 11.21 -18.57
N LEU A 380 -4.13 12.14 -17.79
CA LEU A 380 -4.62 12.44 -16.43
C LEU A 380 -4.91 13.93 -16.35
N CYS A 381 -6.18 14.31 -16.18
CA CYS A 381 -6.53 15.71 -15.92
C CYS A 381 -6.30 16.02 -14.43
N CYS A 382 -5.35 16.92 -14.15
CA CYS A 382 -5.03 17.36 -12.78
C CYS A 382 -5.82 18.61 -12.39
N ARG A 383 -5.94 18.84 -11.08
CA ARG A 383 -6.33 20.11 -10.48
C ARG A 383 -5.04 20.89 -10.16
N GLU A 384 -5.00 22.20 -10.46
CA GLU A 384 -3.92 23.09 -10.01
C GLU A 384 -3.90 23.23 -8.49
#